data_AF-A0A6L8IB06-F1
#
_entry.id   AF-A0A6L8IB06-F1
#
_cell.length_a   1.000
_cell.length_b   1.000
_cell.length_c   1.000
_cell.angle_alpha   90.00
_cell.angle_beta   90.00
_cell.angle_gamma   90.00
#
_symmetry.space_group_name_H-M   'P 1'
#
loop_
_entity.id
_entity.type
_entity.pdbx_description
1 polymer ?
#
loop_
_entity_poly.entity_id
_entity_poly.type
_entity_poly.pdbx_seq_one_letter_code
_entity_poly.pdbx_strand_id
1 'polypeptide(L)' 'MEGIPIRHLASEALGTGFLVATVVGSGIMAERLTDDVALQLLCNALPTGAVLVVLITTLGPDSGAHFNPAVTLAFLI' A
#
# COMPACT_ATOMS: atom_id res chain seq x y z
N MET A 1 26.80 -2.40 -14.45
CA MET A 1 25.40 -2.54 -14.01
C MET A 1 25.36 -2.10 -12.56
N GLU A 2 24.97 -0.85 -12.28
CA GLU A 2 24.66 -0.48 -10.90
C GLU A 2 23.46 -1.34 -10.47
N GLY A 3 23.66 -2.19 -9.47
CA GLY A 3 22.57 -2.98 -8.90
C GLY A 3 21.56 -2.05 -8.23
N ILE A 4 20.30 -2.48 -8.15
CA ILE A 4 19.27 -1.75 -7.41
C ILE A 4 19.77 -1.59 -5.97
N PRO A 5 19.88 -0.35 -5.44
CA PRO A 5 20.40 -0.15 -4.11
C PRO A 5 19.45 -0.79 -3.09
N ILE A 6 20.02 -1.48 -2.10
CA ILE A 6 19.26 -2.22 -1.08
C ILE A 6 18.21 -1.36 -0.37
N ARG A 7 18.44 -0.04 -0.28
CA ARG A 7 17.50 0.92 0.28
C ARG A 7 16.17 0.97 -0.51
N HIS A 8 16.20 0.94 -1.85
CA HIS A 8 14.98 0.98 -2.66
C HIS A 8 14.16 -0.29 -2.45
N LEU A 9 14.84 -1.45 -2.39
CA LEU A 9 14.21 -2.73 -2.08
C LEU A 9 13.57 -2.74 -0.68
N ALA A 10 14.27 -2.17 0.31
CA ALA A 10 13.72 -2.03 1.66
C ALA A 10 12.51 -1.08 1.70
N SER A 11 12.55 0.04 0.97
CA SER A 11 11.43 0.96 0.82
C SER A 11 10.21 0.28 0.20
N GLU A 12 10.37 -0.46 -0.90
CA GLU A 12 9.29 -1.23 -1.53
C GLU A 12 8.72 -2.33 -0.61
N ALA A 13 9.59 -3.04 0.12
CA ALA A 13 9.16 -4.08 1.05
C ALA A 13 8.38 -3.49 2.24
N LEU A 14 8.87 -2.40 2.83
CA LEU A 14 8.19 -1.71 3.93
C LEU A 14 6.87 -1.11 3.47
N GLY A 15 6.86 -0.40 2.35
CA GLY A 15 5.64 0.19 1.80
C GLY A 15 4.58 -0.87 1.48
N THR A 16 4.96 -1.98 0.86
CA THR A 16 4.05 -3.10 0.60
C THR A 16 3.55 -3.72 1.91
N GLY A 17 4.43 -3.92 2.89
CA GLY A 17 4.07 -4.48 4.20
C GLY A 17 3.06 -3.61 4.95
N PHE A 18 3.27 -2.30 5.01
CA PHE A 18 2.33 -1.36 5.62
C PHE A 18 1.01 -1.29 4.85
N LEU A 19 1.06 -1.26 3.52
CA LEU A 19 -0.14 -1.27 2.69
C LEU A 19 -1.01 -2.51 2.96
N VAL A 20 -0.41 -3.70 2.96
CA VAL A 20 -1.11 -4.96 3.26
C VAL A 20 -1.67 -4.94 4.69
N ALA A 21 -0.86 -4.52 5.68
CA ALA A 21 -1.31 -4.46 7.07
C ALA A 21 -2.52 -3.52 7.24
N THR A 22 -2.53 -2.36 6.59
CA THR A 22 -3.66 -1.42 6.66
C THR A 22 -4.89 -1.93 5.93
N VAL A 23 -4.76 -2.45 4.70
CA VAL A 23 -5.89 -2.96 3.90
C VAL A 23 -6.56 -4.13 4.62
N VAL A 24 -5.78 -5.14 5.02
CA VAL A 24 -6.32 -6.34 5.68
C VAL A 24 -6.82 -6.02 7.08
N GLY A 25 -6.07 -5.23 7.85
CA GLY A 25 -6.45 -4.86 9.21
C GLY A 25 -7.74 -4.03 9.26
N SER A 26 -7.88 -3.05 8.37
CA SER A 26 -9.09 -2.22 8.30
C SER A 26 -10.31 -3.00 7.81
N GLY A 27 -10.14 -3.94 6.86
CA GLY A 27 -11.22 -4.86 6.45
C GLY A 27 -11.74 -5.71 7.59
N ILE A 28 -10.85 -6.40 8.31
CA ILE A 28 -11.23 -7.23 9.47
C ILE A 28 -11.89 -6.38 10.56
N MET A 29 -11.39 -5.17 10.80
CA MET A 29 -12.00 -4.26 11.77
C MET A 29 -13.40 -3.80 11.34
N ALA A 30 -13.59 -3.50 10.07
CA ALA A 30 -14.87 -3.06 9.52
C ALA A 30 -15.94 -4.14 9.65
N GLU A 31 -15.62 -5.40 9.33
CA GLU A 31 -16.49 -6.56 9.53
C GLU A 31 -16.89 -6.75 11.01
N ARG A 32 -16.01 -6.42 11.96
CA ARG A 32 -16.31 -6.49 13.39
C ARG A 32 -17.18 -5.34 13.89
N LEU A 33 -17.26 -4.24 13.14
CA LEU A 33 -17.93 -3.02 13.58
C LEU A 33 -19.40 -2.96 13.14
N THR A 34 -19.75 -3.61 12.02
CA THR A 34 -21.09 -3.57 11.43
C THR A 34 -21.33 -4.74 10.49
N ASP A 35 -22.58 -5.14 10.29
CA ASP A 35 -22.99 -6.10 9.24
C ASP A 35 -23.37 -5.42 7.92
N ASP A 36 -23.37 -4.08 7.86
CA ASP A 36 -23.65 -3.34 6.62
C ASP A 36 -22.46 -3.37 5.68
N VAL A 37 -22.60 -4.09 4.56
CA VAL A 37 -21.55 -4.29 3.55
C VAL A 37 -21.08 -2.96 2.93
N ALA A 38 -21.99 -2.01 2.67
CA ALA A 38 -21.61 -0.73 2.08
C ALA A 38 -20.74 0.08 3.05
N LEU A 39 -21.09 0.07 4.34
CA LEU A 39 -20.28 0.72 5.37
C LEU A 39 -18.94 0.00 5.57
N GLN A 40 -18.91 -1.34 5.54
CA GLN A 40 -17.65 -2.09 5.63
C GLN A 40 -16.67 -1.74 4.51
N LEU A 41 -17.17 -1.72 3.26
CA LEU A 41 -16.36 -1.34 2.09
C LEU A 41 -15.82 0.08 2.22
N LEU A 42 -16.64 1.02 2.68
CA LEU A 42 -16.21 2.40 2.92
C LEU A 42 -15.12 2.47 4.01
N CYS A 43 -15.31 1.77 5.12
CA CYS A 43 -14.38 1.70 6.24
C CYS A 43 -13.04 1.04 5.89
N ASN A 44 -12.98 0.20 4.86
CA ASN A 44 -11.72 -0.37 4.33
C ASN A 44 -11.09 0.54 3.26
N ALA A 45 -11.90 1.04 2.32
CA ALA A 45 -11.42 1.85 1.21
C ALA A 45 -10.75 3.16 1.66
N LEU A 46 -11.31 3.83 2.67
CA LEU A 46 -10.76 5.09 3.17
C LEU A 46 -9.35 4.94 3.77
N PRO A 47 -9.09 4.03 4.73
CA PRO A 47 -7.73 3.74 5.20
C PRO A 47 -6.77 3.31 4.09
N THR A 48 -7.24 2.50 3.15
CA THR A 48 -6.43 2.06 2.00
C THR A 48 -5.95 3.23 1.15
N GLY A 49 -6.86 4.16 0.81
CA GLY A 49 -6.49 5.38 0.08
C GLY A 49 -5.58 6.30 0.90
N ALA A 50 -5.88 6.49 2.19
CA ALA A 50 -5.11 7.36 3.07
C ALA A 50 -3.67 6.86 3.28
N VAL A 51 -3.47 5.55 3.49
CA VAL A 51 -2.12 5.00 3.68
C VAL A 51 -1.30 5.09 2.39
N LEU A 52 -1.91 4.92 1.21
CA LEU A 52 -1.21 5.13 -0.05
C LEU A 52 -0.69 6.56 -0.18
N VAL A 53 -1.49 7.57 0.19
CA VAL A 53 -1.02 8.98 0.22
C VAL A 53 0.20 9.13 1.12
N VAL A 54 0.16 8.56 2.33
CA VAL A 54 1.29 8.63 3.27
C VAL A 54 2.52 7.91 2.72
N LEU A 55 2.37 6.69 2.23
CA LEU A 55 3.49 5.88 1.75
C LEU A 55 4.12 6.46 0.48
N ILE A 56 3.31 6.91 -0.48
CA ILE A 56 3.81 7.53 -1.72
C ILE A 56 4.55 8.83 -1.39
N THR A 57 3.99 9.68 -0.53
CA THR A 57 4.63 10.97 -0.20
C THR A 57 5.93 10.81 0.60
N THR A 58 6.05 9.75 1.42
CA THR A 58 7.22 9.54 2.28
C THR A 58 8.30 8.67 1.65
N LEU A 59 7.93 7.64 0.90
CA LEU A 59 8.85 6.63 0.33
C LEU A 59 9.03 6.77 -1.19
N GLY A 60 8.15 7.51 -1.87
CA GLY A 60 8.25 7.78 -3.31
C GLY A 60 9.58 8.37 -3.77
N PRO A 61 10.15 9.37 -3.06
CA PRO A 61 11.46 9.92 -3.41
C PRO A 61 12.63 8.92 -3.33
N ASP A 62 12.48 7.81 -2.60
CA ASP A 62 13.51 6.77 -2.51
C ASP A 62 13.34 5.70 -3.60
N SER A 63 12.18 5.02 -3.68
CA SER A 63 12.03 3.84 -4.56
C SER A 63 11.11 4.04 -5.77
N GLY A 64 10.41 5.18 -5.88
CA GLY A 64 9.32 5.39 -6.83
C GLY A 64 7.94 4.92 -6.32
N ALA A 65 7.89 4.29 -5.14
CA ALA A 65 6.67 3.89 -4.44
C ALA A 65 5.71 3.04 -5.28
N HIS A 66 6.21 1.96 -5.90
CA HIS A 66 5.35 1.09 -6.71
C HIS A 66 4.42 0.25 -5.83
N PHE A 67 4.97 -0.38 -4.78
CA PHE A 67 4.30 -1.25 -3.81
C PHE A 67 3.41 -2.35 -4.44
N ASN A 68 3.61 -2.63 -5.72
CA ASN A 68 2.75 -3.46 -6.54
C ASN A 68 3.51 -3.92 -7.80
N PRO A 69 3.65 -5.24 -8.03
CA PRO A 69 4.30 -5.76 -9.22
C PRO A 69 3.65 -5.31 -10.53
N ALA A 70 2.32 -5.18 -10.59
CA ALA A 70 1.62 -4.72 -11.79
C ALA A 70 1.94 -3.26 -12.12
N VAL A 71 2.09 -2.40 -11.10
CA VAL A 71 2.54 -1.02 -11.29
C VAL A 71 3.99 -1.01 -11.79
N THR A 72 4.88 -1.79 -11.16
CA THR A 72 6.27 -1.94 -11.65
C THR A 72 6.33 -2.37 -13.11
N LEU A 73 5.49 -3.33 -13.52
CA LEU A 73 5.43 -3.79 -14.91
C LEU A 73 4.86 -2.72 -15.85
N ALA A 74 3.86 -1.95 -15.42
CA ALA A 74 3.28 -0.88 -16.23
C ALA A 74 4.27 0.26 -16.52
N PHE A 75 5.23 0.50 -15.63
CA PHE A 75 6.32 1.47 -15.84
C PHE A 75 7.50 0.89 -16.64
N LEU A 76 7.53 -0.43 -16.86
CA LEU A 76 8.57 -1.10 -17.63
C LEU A 76 8.24 -1.16 -19.14
N ILE A 77 6.95 -1.16 -19.49
CA ILE A 77 6.44 -1.22 -20.87
C ILE A 77 6.24 0.16 -21.47
#